data_AF-A0A1B9RZL6-F1
#
_entry.id   AF-A0A1B9RZL6-F1
#
_cell.length_a   1.000
_cell.length_b   1.000
_cell.length_c   1.000
_cell.angle_alpha   90.00
_cell.angle_beta   90.00
_cell.angle_gamma   90.00
#
_symmetry.space_group_name_H-M   'P 1'
#
loop_
_entity.id
_entity.type
_entity.pdbx_description
1 polymer ?
#
loop_
_entity_poly.entity_id
_entity_poly.type
_entity_poly.pdbx_seq_one_letter_code
_entity_poly.pdbx_strand_id
1 'polypeptide(L)' 'MTNSLRDMPLTSEDLAVCNTVLDDISREFGIVADTQTVARLASIIIELFRQGVRDPEQLKLLAAATREEEAS' A
#
# COMPACT_ATOMS: atom_id res chain seq x y z
N MET A 1 17.88 -13.41 -17.65
CA MET A 1 16.46 -13.46 -17.20
C MET A 1 16.37 -12.63 -15.94
N THR A 2 15.97 -11.37 -16.04
CA THR A 2 15.75 -10.51 -14.87
C THR A 2 14.38 -10.89 -14.30
N ASN A 3 14.37 -11.76 -13.29
CA ASN A 3 13.15 -12.08 -12.55
C ASN A 3 12.69 -10.80 -11.86
N SER A 4 11.69 -10.14 -12.44
CA SER A 4 11.16 -8.89 -11.91
C SER A 4 10.42 -9.24 -10.63
N LEU A 5 10.80 -8.65 -9.49
CA LEU A 5 10.14 -8.85 -8.19
C LEU A 5 8.62 -8.58 -8.26
N ARG A 6 8.18 -7.88 -9.31
CA ARG A 6 6.80 -7.58 -9.65
C ARG A 6 5.96 -8.80 -10.05
N ASP A 7 6.58 -9.85 -10.62
CA ASP A 7 5.90 -11.07 -11.09
C ASP A 7 5.82 -12.15 -10.01
N MET A 8 6.47 -11.95 -8.85
CA MET A 8 6.34 -12.88 -7.74
C MET A 8 4.99 -12.69 -7.03
N PRO A 9 4.25 -13.78 -6.75
CA PRO A 9 3.04 -13.71 -5.96
C PRO A 9 3.40 -13.20 -4.56
N LEU A 10 2.54 -12.33 -4.01
CA LEU A 10 2.67 -11.91 -2.62
C LEU A 10 2.41 -13.10 -1.70
N THR A 11 3.31 -13.30 -0.75
CA THR A 11 3.10 -14.27 0.32
C THR A 11 2.08 -13.75 1.32
N SER A 12 1.57 -14.62 2.21
CA SER A 12 0.69 -14.18 3.29
C SER A 12 1.37 -13.19 4.25
N GLU A 13 2.70 -13.29 4.42
CA GLU A 13 3.49 -12.37 5.25
C GLU A 13 3.57 -10.98 4.60
N ASP A 14 3.82 -10.94 3.28
CA ASP A 14 3.78 -9.71 2.50
C ASP A 14 2.42 -9.00 2.60
N LEU A 15 1.33 -9.77 2.49
CA LEU A 15 -0.02 -9.25 2.63
C LEU A 15 -0.32 -8.77 4.06
N ALA A 16 0.26 -9.40 5.08
CA ALA A 16 0.12 -8.93 6.46
C ALA A 16 0.76 -7.55 6.63
N VAL A 17 1.96 -7.34 6.09
CA VAL A 17 2.63 -6.02 6.09
C VAL A 17 1.79 -4.97 5.36
N CYS A 18 1.30 -5.30 4.16
CA CYS A 18 0.45 -4.39 3.39
C CYS A 18 -0.83 -4.00 4.16
N ASN A 19 -1.45 -4.96 4.84
CA ASN A 19 -2.65 -4.72 5.63
C ASN A 19 -2.39 -3.88 6.89
N THR A 20 -1.27 -4.07 7.57
CA THR A 20 -0.89 -3.22 8.71
C THR A 20 -0.74 -1.76 8.26
N VAL A 21 -0.01 -1.52 7.17
CA VAL A 21 0.15 -0.18 6.61
C VAL A 21 -1.19 0.42 6.18
N LEU A 22 -2.07 -0.39 5.57
CA LEU A 22 -3.41 0.04 5.19
C LEU A 22 -4.25 0.47 6.40
N ASP A 23 -4.25 -0.31 7.48
CA ASP A 23 -5.00 0.02 8.70
C ASP A 23 -4.48 1.30 9.35
N ASP A 24 -3.15 1.46 9.43
CA ASP A 24 -2.52 2.65 10.01
C ASP A 24 -2.90 3.93 9.27
N ILE A 25 -2.75 3.95 7.94
CA ILE A 25 -3.15 5.09 7.11
C ILE A 25 -4.66 5.31 7.24
N SER A 26 -5.46 4.25 7.18
CA SER A 26 -6.91 4.38 7.21
C SER A 26 -7.41 5.00 8.51
N ARG A 27 -6.78 4.66 9.64
CA ARG A 27 -7.05 5.27 10.95
C ARG A 27 -6.55 6.70 11.04
N GLU A 28 -5.33 6.97 10.59
CA GLU A 28 -4.70 8.29 10.65
C GLU A 28 -5.50 9.35 9.89
N PHE A 29 -5.99 9.01 8.70
CA PHE A 29 -6.80 9.92 7.88
C PHE A 29 -8.31 9.81 8.13
N GLY A 30 -8.75 8.94 9.05
CA GLY A 30 -10.18 8.76 9.37
C GLY A 30 -11.03 8.22 8.21
N ILE A 31 -10.41 7.54 7.24
CA ILE A 31 -11.07 7.05 6.01
C ILE A 31 -11.59 5.62 6.12
N VAL A 32 -11.53 4.99 7.30
CA VAL A 32 -11.93 3.58 7.51
C VAL A 32 -13.35 3.27 7.00
N ALA A 33 -14.28 4.23 7.07
CA ALA A 33 -15.65 4.08 6.59
C ALA A 33 -15.82 4.26 5.06
N ASP A 34 -14.82 4.86 4.40
CA ASP A 34 -14.83 5.07 2.95
C ASP A 34 -14.17 3.88 2.24
N THR A 35 -14.98 2.87 1.98
CA THR A 35 -14.54 1.60 1.39
C THR A 35 -13.91 1.74 0.01
N GLN A 36 -14.32 2.73 -0.79
CA GLN A 36 -13.72 2.99 -2.11
C GLN A 36 -12.30 3.54 -1.94
N THR A 37 -12.17 4.51 -1.06
CA THR A 37 -10.92 5.19 -0.72
C THR A 37 -9.92 4.23 -0.07
N VAL A 38 -10.39 3.31 0.80
CA VAL A 38 -9.60 2.22 1.39
C VAL A 38 -9.18 1.18 0.34
N ALA A 39 -10.09 0.74 -0.54
CA ALA A 39 -9.76 -0.23 -1.59
C ALA A 39 -8.72 0.33 -2.58
N ARG A 40 -8.83 1.62 -2.92
CA ARG A 40 -7.82 2.31 -3.73
C ARG A 40 -6.46 2.34 -3.04
N LEU A 41 -6.45 2.61 -1.74
CA LEU A 41 -5.22 2.61 -0.94
C LEU A 41 -4.54 1.24 -0.93
N ALA A 42 -5.31 0.18 -0.72
CA ALA A 42 -4.81 -1.18 -0.75
C ALA A 42 -4.10 -1.49 -2.08
N SER A 43 -4.67 -1.06 -3.20
CA SER A 43 -4.08 -1.22 -4.54
C SER A 43 -2.73 -0.49 -4.66
N ILE A 44 -2.66 0.77 -4.17
CA ILE A 44 -1.42 1.57 -4.17
C ILE A 44 -0.34 0.88 -3.34
N ILE A 45 -0.66 0.44 -2.12
CA ILE A 45 0.27 -0.26 -1.22
C ILE A 45 0.81 -1.52 -1.88
N ILE A 46 -0.06 -2.34 -2.46
CA ILE A 46 0.33 -3.59 -3.14
C ILE A 46 1.27 -3.32 -4.32
N GLU A 47 0.99 -2.28 -5.11
CA GLU A 47 1.84 -1.94 -6.25
C GLU A 47 3.21 -1.39 -5.83
N LEU A 48 3.26 -0.52 -4.81
CA LEU A 48 4.54 -0.05 -4.24
C LEU A 48 5.36 -1.21 -3.67
N PHE A 49 4.69 -2.14 -2.98
CA PHE A 49 5.33 -3.32 -2.43
C PHE A 49 5.91 -4.20 -3.56
N ARG A 50 5.16 -4.42 -4.64
CA ARG A 50 5.65 -5.13 -5.85
C ARG A 50 6.80 -4.43 -6.57
N GLN A 51 6.91 -3.11 -6.44
CA GLN A 51 8.05 -2.33 -6.96
C GLN A 51 9.31 -2.46 -6.08
N GLY A 52 9.22 -3.12 -4.93
CA GLY A 52 10.35 -3.40 -4.04
C GLY A 52 10.39 -2.56 -2.77
N VAL A 53 9.36 -1.74 -2.50
CA VAL A 53 9.25 -1.01 -1.23
C VAL A 53 8.85 -2.00 -0.14
N ARG A 54 9.80 -2.43 0.69
CA ARG A 54 9.59 -3.43 1.74
C ARG A 54 9.50 -2.84 3.15
N ASP A 55 10.02 -1.63 3.34
CA ASP A 55 9.97 -0.94 4.63
C ASP A 55 8.55 -0.37 4.87
N PRO A 56 7.87 -0.74 5.98
CA PRO A 56 6.50 -0.32 6.24
C PRO A 56 6.32 1.20 6.36
N GLU A 57 7.28 1.91 6.97
CA GLU A 57 7.22 3.36 7.13
C GLU A 57 7.38 4.07 5.78
N GLN A 58 8.30 3.60 4.93
CA GLN A 58 8.46 4.08 3.57
C GLN A 58 7.22 3.78 2.72
N LEU A 59 6.63 2.59 2.87
CA LEU A 59 5.41 2.20 2.17
C LEU A 59 4.24 3.10 2.56
N LYS A 60 4.14 3.42 3.85
CA LYS A 60 3.15 4.35 4.40
C LYS A 60 3.30 5.75 3.82
N LEU A 61 4.51 6.30 3.85
CA LEU A 61 4.81 7.65 3.35
C LEU A 61 4.48 7.79 1.86
N LEU A 62 4.94 6.84 1.05
CA LEU A 62 4.71 6.86 -0.39
C LEU A 62 3.23 6.65 -0.73
N ALA A 63 2.55 5.72 -0.06
CA ALA A 63 1.14 5.48 -0.28
C ALA A 63 0.28 6.70 0.12
N ALA A 64 0.58 7.37 1.22
CA ALA A 64 -0.10 8.60 1.61
C ALA A 64 0.08 9.70 0.56
N ALA A 65 1.34 9.97 0.15
CA ALA A 65 1.65 10.99 -0.85
C ALA A 65 0.92 10.74 -2.19
N THR A 66 0.97 9.51 -2.72
CA THR A 66 0.29 9.18 -3.98
C THR A 66 -1.22 9.36 -3.93
N ARG A 67 -1.85 9.19 -2.76
CA ARG A 67 -3.29 9.46 -2.62
C ARG A 67 -3.61 10.94 -2.66
N GLU A 68 -2.76 11.77 -2.05
CA GLU A 68 -2.94 13.23 -1.99
C GLU A 68 -2.77 13.88 -3.36
N GLU A 69 -1.81 13.40 -4.17
CA GLU A 69 -1.60 13.87 -5.56
C GLU A 69 -2.83 13.71 -6.44
N GLU A 70 -3.67 12.71 -6.17
CA GLU A 70 -4.86 12.38 -6.95
C GLU A 70 -6.15 13.03 -6.41
N ALA A 71 -6.07 13.66 -5.24
CA ALA A 71 -7.17 14.38 -4.61
C ALA A 71 -7.10 15.90 -4.85
N SER A 72 -5.99 16.37 -5.42
CA SER A 72 -5.71 17.78 -5.71
C SER A 72 -6.02 18.17 -7.15
#